data_AF-A0A5M8SVZ3-F1
#
_entry.id   AF-A0A5M8SVZ3-F1
#
_cell.length_a   1.000
_cell.length_b   1.000
_cell.length_c   1.000
_cell.angle_alpha   90.00
_cell.angle_beta   90.00
_cell.angle_gamma   90.00
#
_symmetry.space_group_name_H-M   'P 1'
#
loop_
_entity.id
_entity.type
_entity.pdbx_description
1 polymer ?
#
loop_
_entity_poly.entity_id
_entity_poly.type
_entity_poly.pdbx_seq_one_letter_code
_entity_poly.pdbx_strand_id
1 'polypeptide(L)'
;MRTLLELHARGLQLRFVGKCLHALPERVARDEDRSARRRGGSRLNFLVPRRLPWLLLISVAVFVVDRLTKIWVAKHILLGGAIPVVPNVLRITHWTNDGAAFSLFADSASPHAVRWGLVTFTLIAAAAVLFALVRLGNRFSVASVALALILAGAIGNVHDRIAYGSVVDFIEVHILNYHWPDFNVADSAVVSGACLLLLDSLRNRETQQETAQNAGDVRSSKEEAGSL
;
A
#
# COMPACT_ATOMS: atom_id res chain seq x y z
N MET A 1 19.17 25.53 47.76
CA MET A 1 18.00 24.76 47.29
C MET A 1 17.74 25.15 45.85
N ARG A 2 18.53 24.69 44.87
CA ARG A 2 18.55 23.32 44.33
C ARG A 2 17.17 22.88 43.81
N THR A 3 17.11 22.75 42.48
CA THR A 3 16.46 21.69 41.69
C THR A 3 14.93 21.59 41.74
N LEU A 4 14.28 22.12 40.69
CA LEU A 4 13.35 21.40 39.81
C LEU A 4 12.84 22.33 38.68
N LEU A 5 13.78 23.02 38.03
CA LEU A 5 13.51 23.94 36.92
C LEU A 5 14.47 23.62 35.78
N GLU A 6 14.48 22.35 35.40
CA GLU A 6 15.11 21.81 34.20
C GLU A 6 14.72 20.33 34.15
N LEU A 7 13.85 19.94 33.21
CA LEU A 7 14.03 18.74 32.39
C LEU A 7 12.84 18.54 31.42
N HIS A 8 13.21 18.46 30.14
CA HIS A 8 12.63 17.59 29.11
C HIS A 8 11.15 17.73 28.75
N ALA A 9 10.89 18.40 27.62
CA ALA A 9 10.46 17.72 26.38
C ALA A 9 10.12 18.73 25.26
N ARG A 10 11.13 19.37 24.70
CA ARG A 10 11.07 19.93 23.33
C ARG A 10 12.27 19.40 22.57
N GLY A 11 12.05 18.46 21.67
CA GLY A 11 13.15 17.95 20.84
C GLY A 11 12.92 16.58 20.22
N LEU A 12 11.89 16.43 19.39
CA LEU A 12 11.86 15.33 18.41
C LEU A 12 11.19 15.76 17.11
N GLN A 13 11.72 16.85 16.55
CA GLN A 13 11.51 17.20 15.15
C GLN A 13 12.83 17.05 14.41
N LEU A 14 12.80 16.32 13.29
CA LEU A 14 13.75 16.34 12.19
C LEU A 14 15.24 16.05 12.53
N ARG A 15 15.56 14.79 12.82
CA ARG A 15 16.95 14.28 12.80
C ARG A 15 17.26 13.27 11.69
N PHE A 16 16.47 13.22 10.62
CA PHE A 16 16.73 12.33 9.47
C PHE A 16 17.05 13.05 8.15
N VAL A 17 17.14 14.39 8.12
CA VAL A 17 17.43 15.15 6.89
C VAL A 17 18.68 16.06 7.01
N GLY A 18 19.29 16.21 8.19
CA GLY A 18 20.31 17.24 8.45
C GLY A 18 21.79 16.83 8.50
N LYS A 19 22.16 15.58 8.21
CA LYS A 19 23.55 15.08 8.40
C LYS A 19 24.30 14.71 7.12
N CYS A 20 24.12 15.51 6.06
CA CYS A 20 25.03 15.56 4.90
C CYS A 20 25.36 16.99 4.48
N LEU A 21 25.34 17.95 5.42
CA LEU A 21 25.65 19.34 5.13
C LEU A 21 26.47 19.95 6.26
N HIS A 22 27.78 19.66 6.29
CA HIS A 22 28.82 20.59 6.77
C HIS A 22 30.22 19.96 6.62
N ALA A 23 30.85 20.24 5.48
CA ALA A 23 32.31 20.28 5.33
C ALA A 23 32.62 20.90 3.95
N LEU A 24 32.61 22.23 3.87
CA LEU A 24 33.23 22.94 2.74
C LEU A 24 34.23 23.94 3.32
N PRO A 25 35.52 23.85 2.99
CA PRO A 25 36.49 24.88 3.32
C PRO A 25 36.28 26.10 2.41
N GLU A 26 36.26 27.27 3.03
CA GLU A 26 36.38 28.56 2.35
C GLU A 26 37.69 28.63 1.58
N ARG A 27 37.61 28.54 0.25
CA ARG A 27 38.55 29.11 -0.72
C ARG A 27 38.06 28.71 -2.11
N VAL A 28 37.44 29.66 -2.80
CA VAL A 28 37.58 30.01 -4.23
C VAL A 28 36.39 30.91 -4.56
N ALA A 29 36.42 32.11 -3.98
CA ALA A 29 35.69 33.27 -4.48
C ALA A 29 36.53 33.88 -5.60
N ARG A 30 36.55 33.22 -6.78
CA ARG A 30 37.09 33.76 -8.03
C ARG A 30 36.81 32.82 -9.21
N ASP A 31 35.53 32.52 -9.49
CA ASP A 31 35.13 31.92 -10.76
C ASP A 31 33.62 32.06 -11.08
N GLU A 32 32.97 33.10 -10.53
CA GLU A 32 31.51 33.28 -10.67
C GLU A 32 31.05 33.80 -12.04
N ASP A 33 31.95 34.13 -12.98
CA ASP A 33 31.54 34.82 -14.22
C ASP A 33 31.64 33.98 -15.52
N ARG A 34 31.90 32.67 -15.45
CA ARG A 34 31.95 31.79 -16.65
C ARG A 34 31.07 30.56 -16.64
N SER A 35 30.49 30.18 -15.50
CA SER A 35 29.71 28.94 -15.37
C SER A 35 28.19 29.15 -15.48
N ALA A 36 27.71 30.40 -15.63
CA ALA A 36 26.29 30.75 -15.76
C ALA A 36 25.65 30.40 -17.13
N ARG A 37 26.40 29.84 -18.10
CA ARG A 37 25.89 29.53 -19.46
C ARG A 37 25.74 28.05 -19.81
N ARG A 38 25.97 27.12 -18.86
CA ARG A 38 25.83 25.67 -19.11
C ARG A 38 25.12 24.93 -17.98
N ARG A 39 23.89 25.33 -17.66
CA ARG A 39 22.94 24.44 -16.97
C ARG A 39 21.65 24.42 -17.77
N GLY A 40 21.69 23.62 -18.83
CA GLY A 40 20.48 23.13 -19.48
C GLY A 40 19.57 22.55 -18.41
N GLY A 41 18.31 22.99 -18.43
CA GLY A 41 17.33 22.66 -17.41
C GLY A 41 17.35 21.16 -17.12
N SER A 42 17.60 20.83 -15.86
CA SER A 42 17.26 19.53 -15.29
C SER A 42 15.76 19.36 -15.47
N ARG A 43 15.34 18.87 -16.64
CA ARG A 43 14.02 18.26 -16.76
C ARG A 43 14.05 17.19 -15.69
N LEU A 44 13.28 17.39 -14.62
CA LEU A 44 12.85 16.32 -13.74
C LEU A 44 12.10 15.37 -14.67
N ASN A 45 12.84 14.54 -15.40
CA ASN A 45 12.31 13.41 -16.09
C ASN A 45 11.95 12.47 -14.94
N PHE A 46 10.74 12.65 -14.43
CA PHE A 46 10.04 11.63 -13.70
C PHE A 46 9.84 10.50 -14.72
N LEU A 47 10.89 9.72 -14.93
CA LEU A 47 10.91 8.63 -15.89
C LEU A 47 9.95 7.59 -15.33
N VAL A 48 8.70 7.68 -15.77
CA VAL A 48 7.67 6.70 -15.50
C VAL A 48 8.25 5.32 -15.81
N PRO A 49 8.25 4.37 -14.84
CA PRO A 49 8.77 3.03 -15.11
C PRO A 49 8.06 2.42 -16.32
N ARG A 50 8.80 1.77 -17.22
CA ARG A 50 8.27 1.14 -18.45
C ARG A 50 7.22 0.06 -18.13
N ARG A 51 7.26 -0.51 -16.93
CA ARG A 51 6.29 -1.49 -16.41
C ARG A 51 4.98 -0.88 -15.88
N LEU A 52 4.96 0.43 -15.55
CA LEU A 52 3.83 1.06 -14.89
C LEU A 52 2.52 0.95 -15.70
N PRO A 53 2.50 1.15 -17.04
CA PRO A 53 1.26 1.00 -17.82
C PRO A 53 0.65 -0.40 -17.71
N TRP A 54 1.47 -1.45 -17.68
CA TRP A 54 1.01 -2.83 -17.53
C TRP A 54 0.44 -3.11 -16.14
N LEU A 55 1.05 -2.54 -15.11
CA LEU A 55 0.56 -2.64 -13.73
C LEU A 55 -0.75 -1.87 -13.54
N LEU A 56 -0.87 -0.69 -14.15
CA LEU A 56 -2.12 0.07 -14.19
C LEU A 56 -3.19 -0.66 -14.99
N LEU A 57 -2.84 -1.36 -16.06
CA LEU A 57 -3.79 -2.20 -16.80
C LEU A 57 -4.35 -3.32 -15.92
N ILE A 58 -3.51 -3.97 -15.10
CA ILE A 58 -3.97 -4.93 -14.09
C ILE A 58 -4.92 -4.25 -13.11
N SER A 59 -4.56 -3.07 -12.59
CA SER A 59 -5.43 -2.34 -11.66
C SER A 59 -6.78 -1.99 -12.28
N VAL A 60 -6.80 -1.52 -13.53
CA VAL A 60 -8.02 -1.20 -14.27
C VAL A 60 -8.86 -2.45 -14.50
N ALA A 61 -8.24 -3.57 -14.89
CA ALA A 61 -8.97 -4.82 -15.10
C ALA A 61 -9.67 -5.29 -13.83
N VAL A 62 -8.96 -5.31 -12.69
CA VAL A 62 -9.55 -5.70 -11.39
C VAL A 62 -10.65 -4.73 -10.95
N PHE A 63 -10.44 -3.43 -11.11
CA PHE A 63 -11.46 -2.41 -10.85
C PHE A 63 -12.72 -2.63 -11.71
N VAL A 64 -12.56 -2.91 -13.01
CA VAL A 64 -13.68 -3.19 -13.90
C VAL A 64 -14.43 -4.45 -13.47
N VAL A 65 -13.72 -5.53 -13.11
CA VAL A 65 -14.35 -6.76 -12.61
C VAL A 65 -15.15 -6.47 -11.34
N ASP A 66 -14.56 -5.77 -10.36
CA ASP A 66 -15.26 -5.38 -9.12
C ASP A 66 -16.55 -4.60 -9.43
N ARG A 67 -16.44 -3.57 -10.26
CA ARG A 67 -17.60 -2.75 -10.66
C ARG A 67 -18.68 -3.57 -11.37
N LEU A 68 -18.30 -4.42 -12.32
CA LEU A 68 -19.25 -5.26 -13.04
C LEU A 68 -19.95 -6.25 -12.11
N THR A 69 -19.23 -6.88 -11.19
CA THR A 69 -19.81 -7.81 -10.22
C THR A 69 -20.79 -7.12 -9.28
N LYS A 70 -20.44 -5.95 -8.74
CA LYS A 70 -21.34 -5.16 -7.88
C LYS A 70 -22.60 -4.69 -8.62
N ILE A 71 -22.44 -4.20 -9.85
CA ILE A 71 -23.58 -3.81 -10.69
C ILE A 71 -24.47 -5.02 -10.99
N TRP A 72 -23.88 -6.18 -11.25
CA TRP A 72 -24.64 -7.39 -11.52
C TRP A 72 -25.45 -7.81 -10.28
N VAL A 73 -24.84 -7.85 -9.10
CA VAL A 73 -25.53 -8.18 -7.84
C VAL A 73 -26.66 -7.19 -7.58
N ALA A 74 -26.39 -5.90 -7.65
CA ALA A 74 -27.37 -4.85 -7.37
C ALA A 74 -28.59 -4.88 -8.31
N LYS A 75 -28.44 -5.44 -9.52
CA LYS A 75 -29.52 -5.58 -10.51
C LYS A 75 -30.32 -6.86 -10.38
N HIS A 76 -29.73 -7.95 -9.90
CA HIS A 76 -30.34 -9.28 -9.95
C HIS A 76 -30.76 -9.83 -8.58
N ILE A 77 -30.24 -9.25 -7.50
CA ILE A 77 -30.52 -9.70 -6.13
C ILE A 77 -31.11 -8.53 -5.36
N LEU A 78 -32.26 -8.72 -4.72
CA LEU A 78 -32.86 -7.71 -3.85
C LEU A 78 -31.95 -7.46 -2.65
N LEU A 79 -31.94 -6.24 -2.11
CA LEU A 79 -31.18 -5.94 -0.88
C LEU A 79 -31.60 -6.89 0.26
N GLY A 80 -30.63 -7.54 0.90
CA GLY A 80 -30.84 -8.59 1.89
C GLY A 80 -31.14 -9.98 1.31
N GLY A 81 -31.25 -10.12 -0.01
CA GLY A 81 -31.41 -11.37 -0.72
C GLY A 81 -30.10 -12.15 -0.86
N ALA A 82 -30.22 -13.45 -1.16
CA ALA A 82 -29.08 -14.35 -1.31
C ALA A 82 -29.34 -15.45 -2.35
N ILE A 83 -28.31 -15.83 -3.09
CA ILE A 83 -28.28 -16.98 -3.99
C ILE A 83 -27.23 -17.96 -3.46
N PRO A 84 -27.60 -19.19 -3.06
CA PRO A 84 -26.62 -20.19 -2.64
C PRO A 84 -25.78 -20.67 -3.82
N VAL A 85 -24.44 -20.68 -3.65
CA VAL A 85 -23.49 -21.21 -4.64
C VAL A 85 -22.96 -22.56 -4.19
N VAL A 86 -22.51 -22.64 -2.94
CA VAL A 86 -22.12 -23.90 -2.27
C VAL A 86 -23.01 -24.04 -1.04
N PRO A 87 -23.86 -25.07 -0.95
CA PRO A 87 -24.76 -25.25 0.18
C PRO A 87 -24.01 -25.21 1.52
N ASN A 88 -24.50 -24.40 2.45
CA ASN A 88 -23.94 -24.20 3.80
C ASN A 88 -22.50 -23.66 3.87
N VAL A 89 -21.97 -23.11 2.75
CA VAL A 89 -20.60 -22.55 2.71
C VAL A 89 -20.53 -21.18 2.06
N LEU A 90 -21.08 -21.03 0.86
CA LEU A 90 -20.91 -19.83 0.04
C LEU A 90 -22.23 -19.39 -0.57
N ARG A 91 -22.56 -18.11 -0.39
CA ARG A 91 -23.71 -17.45 -1.03
C ARG A 91 -23.26 -16.17 -1.71
N ILE A 92 -23.93 -15.82 -2.81
CA ILE A 92 -23.88 -14.47 -3.35
C ILE A 92 -25.04 -13.69 -2.73
N THR A 93 -24.72 -12.70 -1.91
CA THR A 93 -25.68 -11.83 -1.22
C THR A 93 -25.74 -10.46 -1.87
N HIS A 94 -26.72 -9.66 -1.45
CA HIS A 94 -26.70 -8.22 -1.71
C HIS A 94 -26.79 -7.49 -0.38
N TRP A 95 -25.63 -7.05 0.11
CA TRP A 95 -25.51 -6.23 1.31
C TRP A 95 -24.79 -4.92 0.99
N THR A 96 -25.03 -3.90 1.82
CA THR A 96 -24.36 -2.60 1.71
C THR A 96 -23.64 -2.25 3.00
N ASN A 97 -22.38 -1.85 2.86
CA ASN A 97 -21.51 -1.52 3.98
C ASN A 97 -21.24 -0.02 4.03
N ASP A 98 -21.87 0.62 5.01
CA ASP A 98 -21.72 2.04 5.31
C ASP A 98 -20.46 2.35 6.16
N GLY A 99 -19.69 1.32 6.53
CA GLY A 99 -18.58 1.42 7.48
C GLY A 99 -19.00 1.20 8.93
N ALA A 100 -20.05 0.40 9.18
CA ALA A 100 -20.60 0.17 10.52
C ALA A 100 -19.54 -0.29 11.55
N ALA A 101 -18.56 -1.09 11.12
CA ALA A 101 -17.45 -1.51 11.99
C ALA A 101 -16.64 -0.34 12.57
N PHE A 102 -16.51 0.77 11.84
CA PHE A 102 -15.84 1.98 12.30
C PHE A 102 -16.78 2.89 13.11
N SER A 103 -18.09 2.84 12.85
CA SER A 103 -19.08 3.53 13.66
C SER A 103 -19.12 3.03 15.11
N LEU A 104 -18.82 1.74 15.35
CA LEU A 104 -18.74 1.16 16.70
C LEU A 104 -17.60 1.73 17.56
N PHE A 105 -16.54 2.26 16.95
CA PHE A 105 -15.43 2.91 17.67
C PHE A 105 -15.62 4.42 17.82
N ALA A 106 -16.69 4.96 17.22
CA ALA A 106 -16.98 6.37 17.18
C ALA A 106 -18.38 6.58 17.74
N ASP A 107 -18.51 6.50 19.08
CA ASP A 107 -19.74 6.61 19.88
C ASP A 107 -20.66 7.81 19.54
N SER A 108 -20.23 8.72 18.68
CA SER A 108 -20.93 9.95 18.29
C SER A 108 -20.67 10.41 16.84
N ALA A 109 -20.01 9.61 15.98
CA ALA A 109 -19.77 10.03 14.60
C ALA A 109 -21.04 9.89 13.74
N SER A 110 -21.39 10.94 13.01
CA SER A 110 -22.46 10.85 12.01
C SER A 110 -22.06 9.87 10.89
N PRO A 111 -23.03 9.18 10.23
CA PRO A 111 -22.74 8.32 9.09
C PRO A 111 -21.95 9.02 7.99
N HIS A 112 -22.18 10.32 7.79
CA HIS A 112 -21.42 11.15 6.86
C HIS A 112 -19.95 11.31 7.27
N ALA A 113 -19.69 11.54 8.55
CA ALA A 113 -18.32 11.66 9.05
C ALA A 113 -17.54 10.35 8.88
N VAL A 114 -18.16 9.20 9.16
CA VAL A 114 -17.55 7.88 8.95
C VAL A 114 -17.25 7.66 7.46
N ARG A 115 -18.24 7.89 6.58
CA ARG A 115 -18.08 7.76 5.12
C ARG A 115 -16.90 8.58 4.59
N TRP A 116 -16.86 9.88 4.90
CA TRP A 116 -15.79 10.77 4.41
C TRP A 116 -14.44 10.51 5.07
N GLY A 117 -14.43 10.06 6.32
CA GLY A 117 -13.24 9.56 7.00
C GLY A 117 -12.63 8.37 6.25
N LEU A 118 -13.45 7.37 5.90
CA LEU A 118 -13.01 6.20 5.12
C LEU A 118 -12.54 6.56 3.72
N VAL A 119 -13.24 7.47 3.03
CA VAL A 119 -12.81 7.98 1.71
C VAL A 119 -11.45 8.66 1.83
N THR A 120 -11.27 9.56 2.79
CA THR A 120 -10.02 10.31 3.00
C THR A 120 -8.87 9.37 3.33
N PHE A 121 -9.07 8.46 4.28
CA PHE A 121 -8.08 7.46 4.65
C PHE A 121 -7.67 6.60 3.46
N THR A 122 -8.63 6.10 2.69
CA THR A 122 -8.34 5.22 1.54
C THR A 122 -7.66 5.97 0.41
N LEU A 123 -7.99 7.25 0.17
CA LEU A 123 -7.29 8.09 -0.80
C LEU A 123 -5.83 8.33 -0.40
N ILE A 124 -5.56 8.58 0.89
CA ILE A 124 -4.18 8.71 1.41
C ILE A 124 -3.42 7.40 1.21
N ALA A 125 -4.02 6.26 1.56
CA ALA A 125 -3.42 4.94 1.36
C ALA A 125 -3.16 4.65 -0.13
N ALA A 126 -4.12 4.93 -1.01
CA ALA A 126 -3.99 4.77 -2.45
C ALA A 126 -2.87 5.65 -3.03
N ALA A 127 -2.74 6.89 -2.57
CA ALA A 127 -1.65 7.78 -2.96
C ALA A 127 -0.28 7.25 -2.50
N ALA A 128 -0.18 6.72 -1.28
CA ALA A 128 1.04 6.09 -0.77
C ALA A 128 1.41 4.82 -1.56
N VAL A 129 0.42 3.97 -1.90
CA VAL A 129 0.61 2.78 -2.73
C VAL A 129 1.05 3.14 -4.14
N LEU A 130 0.41 4.14 -4.77
CA LEU A 130 0.80 4.63 -6.09
C LEU A 130 2.22 5.21 -6.08
N PHE A 131 2.55 5.99 -5.05
CA PHE A 131 3.90 6.50 -4.87
C PHE A 131 4.92 5.36 -4.74
N ALA A 132 4.64 4.34 -3.92
CA ALA A 132 5.49 3.16 -3.79
C ALA A 132 5.64 2.42 -5.12
N LEU A 133 4.55 2.24 -5.87
CA LEU A 133 4.53 1.57 -7.17
C LEU A 133 5.44 2.26 -8.20
N VAL A 134 5.41 3.59 -8.21
CA VAL A 134 6.23 4.42 -9.11
C VAL A 134 7.70 4.45 -8.67
N ARG A 135 7.97 4.46 -7.37
CA ARG A 135 9.33 4.45 -6.82
C ARG A 135 10.03 3.10 -6.93
N LEU A 136 9.26 2.02 -7.01
CA LEU A 136 9.80 0.69 -7.18
C LEU A 136 10.43 0.59 -8.59
N GLY A 137 11.68 0.10 -8.65
CA GLY A 137 12.50 0.12 -9.88
C GLY A 137 11.86 -0.62 -11.07
N ASN A 138 12.51 -0.60 -12.24
CA ASN A 138 11.84 -0.98 -13.50
C ASN A 138 11.52 -2.49 -13.68
N ARG A 139 11.83 -3.36 -12.72
CA ARG A 139 11.61 -4.81 -12.81
C ARG A 139 10.17 -5.16 -12.49
N PHE A 140 9.50 -5.96 -13.32
CA PHE A 140 8.20 -6.51 -12.97
C PHE A 140 8.38 -7.56 -11.86
N SER A 141 7.80 -7.33 -10.69
CA SER A 141 8.00 -8.18 -9.50
C SER A 141 6.68 -8.50 -8.80
N VAL A 142 6.70 -9.53 -7.93
CA VAL A 142 5.56 -9.89 -7.09
C VAL A 142 5.07 -8.69 -6.29
N ALA A 143 5.98 -7.93 -5.66
CA ALA A 143 5.63 -6.71 -4.95
C ALA A 143 4.91 -5.65 -5.81
N SER A 144 5.27 -5.53 -7.09
CA SER A 144 4.60 -4.57 -7.98
C SER A 144 3.19 -4.98 -8.40
N VAL A 145 2.98 -6.28 -8.64
CA VAL A 145 1.64 -6.82 -8.88
C VAL A 145 0.79 -6.65 -7.62
N ALA A 146 1.37 -6.95 -6.46
CA ALA A 146 0.70 -6.81 -5.18
C ALA A 146 0.23 -5.37 -4.91
N LEU A 147 1.09 -4.37 -5.14
CA LEU A 147 0.73 -2.95 -5.05
C LEU A 147 -0.35 -2.56 -6.08
N ALA A 148 -0.31 -3.10 -7.30
CA ALA A 148 -1.33 -2.85 -8.32
C ALA A 148 -2.71 -3.41 -7.92
N LEU A 149 -2.75 -4.58 -7.28
CA LEU A 149 -3.99 -5.17 -6.72
C LEU A 149 -4.56 -4.33 -5.58
N ILE A 150 -3.71 -3.92 -4.63
CA ILE A 150 -4.13 -3.05 -3.50
C ILE A 150 -4.67 -1.72 -4.03
N LEU A 151 -4.00 -1.11 -5.02
CA LEU A 151 -4.47 0.12 -5.65
C LEU A 151 -5.84 -0.06 -6.30
N ALA A 152 -6.06 -1.17 -7.02
CA ALA A 152 -7.33 -1.48 -7.66
C ALA A 152 -8.48 -1.58 -6.67
N GLY A 153 -8.29 -2.36 -5.60
CA GLY A 153 -9.32 -2.56 -4.58
C GLY A 153 -9.61 -1.28 -3.79
N ALA A 154 -8.57 -0.51 -3.44
CA ALA A 154 -8.73 0.80 -2.81
C ALA A 154 -9.58 1.76 -3.68
N ILE A 155 -9.30 1.82 -4.99
CA ILE A 155 -10.06 2.66 -5.92
C ILE A 155 -11.51 2.17 -6.07
N GLY A 156 -11.74 0.85 -6.18
CA GLY A 156 -13.09 0.26 -6.29
C GLY A 156 -13.99 0.64 -5.12
N ASN A 157 -13.46 0.49 -3.90
CA ASN A 157 -14.20 0.79 -2.68
C ASN A 157 -14.34 2.29 -2.38
N VAL A 158 -13.39 3.13 -2.80
CA VAL A 158 -13.55 4.60 -2.74
C VAL A 158 -14.59 5.08 -3.73
N HIS A 159 -14.56 4.54 -4.95
CA HIS A 159 -15.54 4.87 -5.98
C HIS A 159 -16.96 4.66 -5.45
N ASP A 160 -17.25 3.51 -4.85
CA ASP A 160 -18.59 3.22 -4.35
C ASP A 160 -19.01 4.14 -3.21
N ARG A 161 -18.10 4.41 -2.26
CA ARG A 161 -18.35 5.38 -1.20
C ARG A 161 -18.56 6.79 -1.72
N ILE A 162 -17.96 7.20 -2.83
CA ILE A 162 -18.20 8.51 -3.42
C ILE A 162 -19.53 8.52 -4.20
N ALA A 163 -19.76 7.52 -5.06
CA ALA A 163 -20.88 7.49 -5.99
C ALA A 163 -22.22 7.09 -5.34
N TYR A 164 -22.20 6.12 -4.42
CA TYR A 164 -23.40 5.51 -3.82
C TYR A 164 -23.50 5.73 -2.32
N GLY A 165 -22.37 5.99 -1.67
CA GLY A 165 -22.29 6.27 -0.24
C GLY A 165 -22.05 5.08 0.66
N SER A 166 -22.17 3.88 0.10
CA SER A 166 -21.88 2.61 0.73
C SER A 166 -21.14 1.71 -0.25
N VAL A 167 -20.52 0.65 0.25
CA VAL A 167 -19.90 -0.38 -0.59
C VAL A 167 -20.84 -1.56 -0.73
N VAL A 168 -21.00 -2.08 -1.95
CA VAL A 168 -21.78 -3.31 -2.17
C VAL A 168 -20.90 -4.52 -1.84
N ASP A 169 -21.30 -5.26 -0.80
CA ASP A 169 -20.69 -6.51 -0.38
C ASP A 169 -21.63 -7.66 -0.77
N PHE A 170 -21.05 -8.73 -1.30
CA PHE A 170 -21.84 -9.77 -1.97
C PHE A 170 -21.28 -11.18 -1.89
N ILE A 171 -20.06 -11.35 -1.36
CA ILE A 171 -19.47 -12.66 -1.13
C ILE A 171 -19.66 -12.96 0.34
N GLU A 172 -20.62 -13.83 0.64
CA GLU A 172 -20.85 -14.32 2.00
C GLU A 172 -20.30 -15.73 2.15
N VAL A 173 -19.38 -15.90 3.09
CA VAL A 173 -18.84 -17.20 3.48
C VAL A 173 -19.26 -17.51 4.91
N HIS A 174 -19.87 -18.66 5.13
CA HIS A 174 -20.21 -19.14 6.46
C HIS A 174 -19.84 -20.60 6.60
N ILE A 175 -19.43 -21.04 7.79
CA ILE A 175 -19.12 -22.43 8.08
C ILE A 175 -19.77 -22.77 9.42
N LEU A 176 -20.67 -23.76 9.43
CA LEU A 176 -21.48 -24.10 10.60
C LEU A 176 -22.25 -22.87 11.12
N ASN A 177 -21.91 -22.39 12.32
CA ASN A 177 -22.54 -21.22 12.96
C ASN A 177 -21.69 -19.94 12.84
N TYR A 178 -20.56 -19.99 12.14
CA TYR A 178 -19.67 -18.85 11.99
C TYR A 178 -19.89 -18.17 10.65
N HIS A 179 -20.15 -16.86 10.70
CA HIS A 179 -20.29 -16.01 9.52
C HIS A 179 -19.06 -15.11 9.39
N TRP A 180 -18.34 -15.27 8.29
CA TRP A 180 -17.30 -14.32 7.93
C TRP A 180 -17.97 -13.04 7.39
N PRO A 181 -17.47 -11.83 7.73
CA PRO A 181 -18.04 -10.60 7.20
C PRO A 181 -18.09 -10.59 5.67
N ASP A 182 -19.25 -10.26 5.10
CA ASP A 182 -19.43 -10.15 3.66
C ASP A 182 -18.37 -9.23 3.04
N PHE A 183 -17.88 -9.60 1.87
CA PHE A 183 -16.83 -8.88 1.16
C PHE A 183 -17.08 -8.86 -0.35
N ASN A 184 -16.19 -8.22 -1.09
CA ASN A 184 -16.28 -8.10 -2.55
C ASN A 184 -14.92 -8.36 -3.24
N VAL A 185 -14.89 -8.17 -4.56
CA VAL A 185 -13.68 -8.36 -5.37
C VAL A 185 -12.60 -7.34 -5.02
N ALA A 186 -12.96 -6.07 -4.77
CA ALA A 186 -12.02 -5.05 -4.31
C ALA A 186 -11.35 -5.45 -2.99
N ASP A 187 -12.08 -5.95 -2.00
CA ASP A 187 -11.51 -6.44 -0.74
C ASP A 187 -10.60 -7.65 -0.97
N SER A 188 -11.04 -8.58 -1.81
CA SER A 188 -10.24 -9.75 -2.19
C SER A 188 -8.91 -9.33 -2.85
N ALA A 189 -8.90 -8.28 -3.67
CA ALA A 189 -7.71 -7.74 -4.30
C ALA A 189 -6.76 -7.10 -3.28
N VAL A 190 -7.29 -6.33 -2.31
CA VAL A 190 -6.49 -5.74 -1.22
C VAL A 190 -5.84 -6.84 -0.37
N VAL A 191 -6.62 -7.84 0.05
CA VAL A 191 -6.12 -8.96 0.87
C VAL A 191 -5.08 -9.78 0.10
N SER A 192 -5.37 -10.14 -1.16
CA SER A 192 -4.43 -10.89 -2.00
C SER A 192 -3.13 -10.12 -2.22
N GLY A 193 -3.21 -8.81 -2.48
CA GLY A 193 -2.03 -7.97 -2.60
C GLY A 193 -1.24 -7.88 -1.29
N ALA A 194 -1.92 -7.74 -0.14
CA ALA A 194 -1.25 -7.74 1.16
C ALA A 194 -0.53 -9.08 1.44
N CYS A 195 -1.18 -10.22 1.15
CA CYS A 195 -0.57 -11.55 1.24
C CYS A 195 0.64 -11.69 0.32
N LEU A 196 0.57 -11.22 -0.93
CA LEU A 196 1.70 -11.26 -1.86
C LEU A 196 2.89 -10.41 -1.38
N LEU A 197 2.64 -9.23 -0.80
CA LEU A 197 3.71 -8.42 -0.20
C LEU A 197 4.35 -9.13 0.98
N LEU A 198 3.55 -9.77 1.83
CA LEU A 198 4.05 -10.53 2.97
C LEU A 198 4.93 -11.70 2.51
N LEU A 199 4.45 -12.49 1.56
CA LEU A 199 5.19 -13.63 1.00
C LEU A 199 6.48 -13.20 0.31
N ASP A 200 6.45 -12.11 -0.46
CA ASP A 200 7.67 -11.56 -1.11
C ASP A 200 8.69 -11.08 -0.07
N SER A 201 8.24 -10.49 1.04
CA SER A 201 9.11 -10.06 2.13
C SER A 201 9.76 -11.24 2.85
N LEU A 202 9.02 -12.33 3.11
CA LEU A 202 9.55 -13.52 3.76
C LEU A 202 10.60 -14.21 2.89
N ARG A 203 10.32 -14.43 1.61
CA ARG A 203 11.27 -15.03 0.66
C ARG A 203 12.56 -14.23 0.52
N ASN A 204 12.47 -12.89 0.46
CA ASN A 204 13.66 -12.06 0.32
C ASN A 204 14.57 -12.07 1.56
N ARG A 205 14.02 -12.37 2.75
CA ARG A 205 14.82 -12.52 3.98
C ARG A 205 15.64 -13.81 3.97
N GLU A 206 15.05 -14.91 3.54
CA GLU A 206 15.72 -16.22 3.44
C GLU A 206 16.93 -16.13 2.51
N THR A 207 16.74 -15.58 1.30
CA THR A 207 17.83 -15.38 0.32
C THR A 207 18.97 -14.53 0.88
N GLN A 208 18.66 -13.50 1.67
CA GLN A 208 19.68 -12.64 2.28
C GLN A 208 20.45 -13.38 3.39
N GLN A 209 19.79 -14.22 4.17
CA GLN A 209 20.42 -15.03 5.21
C GLN A 209 21.34 -16.10 4.62
N GLU A 210 20.90 -16.81 3.59
CA GLU A 210 21.72 -17.80 2.87
C GLU A 210 22.96 -17.16 2.24
N THR A 211 22.79 -16.00 1.61
CA THR A 211 23.93 -15.27 0.99
C THR A 211 24.93 -14.80 2.04
N ALA A 212 24.45 -14.33 3.20
CA ALA A 212 25.31 -13.91 4.31
C ALA A 212 26.07 -15.09 4.95
N GLN A 213 25.41 -16.24 5.10
CA GLN A 213 26.05 -17.47 5.60
C GLN A 213 27.12 -17.98 4.64
N ASN A 214 26.80 -18.11 3.35
CA ASN A 214 27.76 -18.55 2.33
C ASN A 214 28.98 -17.61 2.21
N ALA A 215 28.77 -16.29 2.33
CA ALA A 215 29.87 -15.32 2.33
C ALA A 215 30.77 -15.44 3.57
N GLY A 216 30.21 -15.79 4.73
CA GLY A 216 30.97 -16.07 5.95
C GLY A 216 31.81 -17.32 5.84
N ASP A 217 31.24 -18.40 5.32
CA ASP A 217 31.90 -19.71 5.18
C ASP A 217 33.10 -19.63 4.22
N VAL A 218 32.92 -19.00 3.05
CA VAL A 218 33.99 -18.77 2.06
C VAL A 218 35.14 -17.94 2.64
N ARG A 219 34.86 -17.00 3.55
CA ARG A 219 35.90 -16.19 4.19
C ARG A 219 36.69 -17.00 5.22
N SER A 220 36.00 -17.83 6.01
CA SER A 220 36.64 -18.75 6.97
C SER A 220 37.59 -19.72 6.27
N SER A 221 37.15 -20.35 5.17
CA SER A 221 37.99 -21.31 4.44
C SER A 221 39.24 -20.67 3.81
N LYS A 222 39.19 -19.40 3.41
CA LYS A 222 40.36 -18.68 2.87
C LYS A 222 41.36 -18.27 3.93
N GLU A 223 40.91 -17.93 5.13
CA GLU A 223 41.79 -17.59 6.25
C GLU A 223 42.56 -18.82 6.75
N GLU A 224 41.91 -19.98 6.82
CA GLU A 224 42.57 -21.26 7.16
C GLU A 224 43.61 -21.67 6.10
N ALA A 225 43.26 -21.58 4.81
CA ALA A 225 44.17 -21.95 3.72
C ALA A 225 45.36 -21.00 3.53
N GLY A 226 45.28 -19.75 4.00
CA GLY A 226 46.36 -18.76 3.93
C GLY A 226 47.33 -18.79 5.13
N SER A 227 47.02 -19.58 6.18
CA SER A 227 47.86 -19.73 7.37
C SER A 227 48.81 -20.94 7.33
N LEU A 228 48.75 -21.74 6.26
CA LEU A 228 49.64 -22.88 5.98
C LEU A 228 50.75 -22.49 4.99
#